data_AF-A0A537XCR9-F1
#
_entry.id   AF-A0A537XCR9-F1
#
_cell.length_a   1.000
_cell.length_b   1.000
_cell.length_c   1.000
_cell.angle_alpha   90.00
_cell.angle_beta   90.00
_cell.angle_gamma   90.00
#
_symmetry.space_group_name_H-M   'P 1'
#
loop_
_entity.id
_entity.type
_entity.pdbx_description
1 polymer ?
#
loop_
_entity_poly.entity_id
_entity_poly.type
_entity_poly.pdbx_seq_one_letter_code
_entity_poly.pdbx_strand_id
1 'polypeptide(L)'
;MLAAALPGLLPSSAQAVVVRVPNVPEAGPVFAGNQVLWADGRADGGIDLKTAPRNGGRPRLVQSFPGKHHYLADTHVAASDQRWAVQIVGKYLLPPVSYVQPSWNASSYAGPIGSPLAALYPGCPNVAAPGSPIGSLAVDGSTIGFTAPPCLTDRPGGGQPGSTRVEDFSVIPPKTTALSPGASAIRLAGRYAAWGEGTAYTGTLLVFDLATKSAALSLAPSPQFANSSTGGGLQSLSLQSDGTMAFSYLAGSRERLAWVSIREPRIHPVALQDSGLFSVKLAGGLVALVSRPRYVLDQGVDSGQVIPDDNVLTVRDLSGHLIRTVAKHVSDAQQHDRMDFDGRQVAFVTRGCDAAQIHVDDITSPASHTQRPRRCRLRLKGPPRLVQNGGLKLKLDCRGFTGTCALAYAKATARVHGRPITIAEGHPVSDATRPVLDVTDQAAGPVYGRHGHLRLTITAVERDTTGSHAQRRRGNFTLRH
;
A
#
# COMPACT_ATOMS: atom_id res chain seq x y z
N MET A 1 27.79 -54.18 -22.20
CA MET A 1 26.81 -53.49 -21.33
C MET A 1 26.87 -52.01 -21.65
N LEU A 2 25.93 -51.49 -22.45
CA LEU A 2 25.82 -50.05 -22.72
C LEU A 2 25.05 -49.39 -21.58
N ALA A 3 25.68 -48.45 -20.88
CA ALA A 3 25.03 -47.58 -19.92
C ALA A 3 24.27 -46.48 -20.68
N ALA A 4 22.94 -46.48 -20.60
CA ALA A 4 22.10 -45.41 -21.10
C ALA A 4 22.22 -44.21 -20.15
N ALA A 5 22.77 -43.10 -20.65
CA ALA A 5 22.75 -41.82 -19.97
C ALA A 5 21.32 -41.26 -20.01
N LEU A 6 20.67 -41.21 -18.85
CA LEU A 6 19.43 -40.45 -18.65
C LEU A 6 19.73 -38.96 -18.87
N PRO A 7 19.04 -38.26 -19.77
CA PRO A 7 19.14 -36.80 -19.85
C PRO A 7 18.54 -36.22 -18.57
N GLY A 8 19.41 -35.64 -17.74
CA GLY A 8 18.99 -34.86 -16.58
C GLY A 8 18.11 -33.71 -17.02
N LEU A 9 16.84 -33.77 -16.65
CA LEU A 9 15.94 -32.62 -16.65
C LEU A 9 16.53 -31.58 -15.70
N LEU A 10 17.31 -30.63 -16.23
CA LEU A 10 17.64 -29.42 -15.50
C LEU A 10 16.31 -28.76 -15.10
N PRO A 11 16.13 -28.36 -13.83
CA PRO A 11 14.93 -27.65 -13.42
C PRO A 11 14.81 -26.40 -14.28
N SER A 12 13.74 -26.33 -15.08
CA SER A 12 13.35 -25.12 -15.79
C SER A 12 13.29 -24.01 -14.74
N SER A 13 14.19 -23.04 -14.84
CA SER A 13 14.18 -21.87 -13.98
C SER A 13 12.83 -21.20 -14.14
N ALA A 14 11.95 -21.36 -13.14
CA ALA A 14 10.64 -20.75 -13.15
C ALA A 14 10.84 -19.24 -13.29
N GLN A 15 10.53 -18.71 -14.48
CA GLN A 15 10.70 -17.30 -14.77
C GLN A 15 9.76 -16.49 -13.89
N ALA A 16 10.25 -15.33 -13.42
CA ALA A 16 9.44 -14.34 -12.71
C ALA A 16 8.16 -14.03 -13.51
N VAL A 17 7.01 -14.13 -12.86
CA VAL A 17 5.72 -13.80 -13.50
C VAL A 17 5.44 -12.33 -13.27
N VAL A 18 5.19 -11.59 -14.35
CA VAL A 18 4.96 -10.14 -14.29
C VAL A 18 3.58 -9.77 -14.84
N VAL A 19 2.74 -9.21 -13.99
CA VAL A 19 1.43 -8.65 -14.35
C VAL A 19 1.56 -7.13 -14.43
N ARG A 20 1.37 -6.56 -15.63
CA ARG A 20 1.38 -5.09 -15.81
C ARG A 20 0.05 -4.48 -15.39
N VAL A 21 0.12 -3.49 -14.51
CA VAL A 21 -1.05 -2.74 -14.00
C VAL A 21 -0.89 -1.24 -14.24
N PRO A 22 -1.98 -0.49 -14.51
CA PRO A 22 -1.85 0.91 -14.93
C PRO A 22 -1.23 1.85 -13.90
N ASN A 23 -1.47 1.57 -12.60
CA ASN A 23 -0.98 2.31 -11.46
C ASN A 23 -0.53 1.32 -10.38
N VAL A 24 0.22 1.80 -9.39
CA VAL A 24 0.52 1.01 -8.20
C VAL A 24 -0.79 0.72 -7.46
N PRO A 25 -1.07 -0.54 -7.08
CA PRO A 25 -2.23 -0.88 -6.29
C PRO A 25 -2.27 -0.10 -4.97
N GLU A 26 -3.48 0.21 -4.49
CA GLU A 26 -3.69 0.79 -3.16
C GLU A 26 -3.36 -0.24 -2.07
N ALA A 27 -3.76 -1.50 -2.32
CA ALA A 27 -3.53 -2.62 -1.40
C ALA A 27 -3.18 -3.92 -2.15
N GLY A 28 -2.47 -4.81 -1.45
CA GLY A 28 -1.89 -6.02 -2.03
C GLY A 28 -0.58 -5.75 -2.79
N PRO A 29 -0.03 -6.76 -3.48
CA PRO A 29 -0.61 -8.05 -3.79
C PRO A 29 -0.73 -8.99 -2.58
N VAL A 30 -1.77 -9.83 -2.57
CA VAL A 30 -1.90 -10.98 -1.67
C VAL A 30 -2.21 -12.25 -2.45
N PHE A 31 -1.79 -13.37 -1.90
CA PHE A 31 -2.02 -14.69 -2.45
C PHE A 31 -3.44 -15.17 -2.16
N ALA A 32 -4.14 -15.60 -3.21
CA ALA A 32 -5.52 -16.10 -3.15
C ALA A 32 -5.63 -17.44 -3.90
N GLY A 33 -5.32 -18.55 -3.25
CA GLY A 33 -5.23 -19.86 -3.90
C GLY A 33 -4.22 -19.84 -5.05
N ASN A 34 -4.61 -20.21 -6.28
CA ASN A 34 -3.73 -20.15 -7.46
C ASN A 34 -3.65 -18.75 -8.13
N GLN A 35 -4.15 -17.70 -7.46
CA GLN A 35 -4.20 -16.33 -7.96
C GLN A 35 -3.44 -15.36 -7.05
N VAL A 36 -3.21 -14.15 -7.59
CA VAL A 36 -2.78 -12.97 -6.85
C VAL A 36 -3.89 -11.91 -6.92
N LEU A 37 -4.22 -11.33 -5.79
CA LEU A 37 -5.33 -10.37 -5.58
C LEU A 37 -4.76 -9.01 -5.17
N TRP A 38 -5.33 -7.93 -5.69
CA TRP A 38 -4.97 -6.55 -5.31
C TRP A 38 -6.15 -5.59 -5.52
N ALA A 39 -6.05 -4.40 -4.95
CA ALA A 39 -7.05 -3.34 -5.09
C ALA A 39 -6.47 -2.12 -5.82
N ASP A 40 -7.15 -1.68 -6.87
CA ASP A 40 -6.81 -0.44 -7.60
C ASP A 40 -7.74 0.70 -7.17
N GLY A 41 -7.16 1.85 -6.83
CA GLY A 41 -7.89 3.08 -6.56
C GLY A 41 -8.48 3.70 -7.84
N ARG A 42 -9.72 4.20 -7.75
CA ARG A 42 -10.41 4.89 -8.83
C ARG A 42 -10.43 6.40 -8.62
N ALA A 43 -10.55 7.13 -9.73
CA ALA A 43 -10.57 8.59 -9.72
C ALA A 43 -11.80 9.21 -9.04
N ASP A 44 -12.86 8.43 -8.82
CA ASP A 44 -14.06 8.83 -8.08
C ASP A 44 -14.01 8.42 -6.59
N GLY A 45 -12.84 8.00 -6.10
CA GLY A 45 -12.67 7.52 -4.72
C GLY A 45 -13.17 6.10 -4.49
N GLY A 46 -13.61 5.39 -5.54
CA GLY A 46 -13.97 3.97 -5.47
C GLY A 46 -12.75 3.05 -5.54
N ILE A 47 -12.99 1.75 -5.40
CA ILE A 47 -11.96 0.71 -5.48
C ILE A 47 -12.40 -0.36 -6.47
N ASP A 48 -11.48 -0.83 -7.30
CA ASP A 48 -11.64 -2.05 -8.10
C ASP A 48 -10.78 -3.17 -7.51
N LEU A 49 -11.41 -4.24 -7.03
CA LEU A 49 -10.70 -5.46 -6.62
C LEU A 49 -10.41 -6.30 -7.86
N LYS A 50 -9.15 -6.69 -8.05
CA LYS A 50 -8.68 -7.38 -9.25
C LYS A 50 -7.82 -8.58 -8.92
N THR A 51 -7.84 -9.55 -9.81
CA THR A 51 -7.08 -10.80 -9.67
C THR A 51 -6.37 -11.18 -10.97
N ALA A 52 -5.29 -11.94 -10.87
CA ALA A 52 -4.63 -12.61 -11.99
C ALA A 52 -4.10 -13.98 -11.56
N PRO A 53 -3.99 -14.97 -12.48
CA PRO A 53 -3.31 -16.23 -12.19
C PRO A 53 -1.85 -15.99 -11.76
N ARG A 54 -1.38 -16.72 -10.74
CA ARG A 54 0.01 -16.59 -10.25
C ARG A 54 1.06 -16.98 -11.28
N ASN A 55 0.70 -17.85 -12.23
CA ASN A 55 1.57 -18.31 -13.32
C ASN A 55 1.51 -17.40 -14.56
N GLY A 56 0.83 -16.25 -14.47
CA GLY A 56 0.73 -15.27 -15.54
C GLY A 56 -0.62 -15.32 -16.23
N GLY A 57 -1.08 -14.14 -16.66
CA GLY A 57 -2.38 -14.00 -17.29
C GLY A 57 -2.86 -12.56 -17.29
N ARG A 58 -4.02 -12.33 -17.93
CA ARG A 58 -4.64 -11.01 -17.94
C ARG A 58 -5.34 -10.75 -16.60
N PRO A 59 -5.18 -9.56 -16.00
CA PRO A 59 -6.00 -9.12 -14.88
C PRO A 59 -7.49 -9.24 -15.17
N ARG A 60 -8.26 -9.64 -14.16
CA ARG A 60 -9.72 -9.68 -14.19
C ARG A 60 -10.27 -8.83 -13.04
N LEU A 61 -11.33 -8.10 -13.32
CA LEU A 61 -12.11 -7.41 -12.28
C LEU A 61 -12.89 -8.48 -11.50
N VAL A 62 -12.73 -8.46 -10.19
CA VAL A 62 -13.54 -9.25 -9.26
C VAL A 62 -14.83 -8.49 -8.95
N GLN A 63 -14.68 -7.27 -8.44
CA GLN A 63 -15.80 -6.43 -8.04
C GLN A 63 -15.35 -4.97 -7.96
N SER A 64 -16.25 -4.06 -8.31
CA SER A 64 -16.09 -2.62 -8.08
C SER A 64 -16.86 -2.21 -6.83
N PHE A 65 -16.24 -1.38 -6.01
CA PHE A 65 -16.83 -0.81 -4.80
C PHE A 65 -17.03 0.70 -4.97
N PRO A 66 -18.17 1.24 -4.53
CA PRO A 66 -18.52 2.63 -4.77
C PRO A 66 -17.60 3.59 -4.02
N GLY A 67 -17.18 4.66 -4.69
CA GLY A 67 -16.52 5.81 -4.06
C GLY A 67 -17.57 6.81 -3.58
N LYS A 68 -17.96 6.74 -2.31
CA LYS A 68 -18.81 7.78 -1.72
C LYS A 68 -18.00 8.84 -0.97
N HIS A 69 -16.68 8.66 -0.87
CA HIS A 69 -15.78 9.46 -0.05
C HIS A 69 -15.10 10.57 -0.86
N HIS A 70 -14.64 11.62 -0.18
CA HIS A 70 -13.84 12.67 -0.84
C HIS A 70 -12.44 12.15 -1.18
N TYR A 71 -11.88 11.32 -0.28
CA TYR A 71 -10.57 10.70 -0.43
C TYR A 71 -10.61 9.27 0.10
N LEU A 72 -9.89 8.37 -0.57
CA LEU A 72 -9.55 7.07 -0.01
C LEU A 72 -8.51 7.30 1.09
N ALA A 73 -8.79 6.77 2.28
CA ALA A 73 -7.91 6.87 3.42
C ALA A 73 -6.98 5.67 3.51
N ASP A 74 -7.58 4.48 3.41
CA ASP A 74 -6.89 3.21 3.57
C ASP A 74 -7.66 2.12 2.82
N THR A 75 -6.95 1.07 2.42
CA THR A 75 -7.52 -0.15 1.86
C THR A 75 -6.70 -1.34 2.32
N HIS A 76 -7.39 -2.38 2.79
CA HIS A 76 -6.76 -3.65 3.11
C HIS A 76 -7.38 -4.75 2.26
N VAL A 77 -6.55 -5.66 1.79
CA VAL A 77 -6.96 -6.85 1.06
C VAL A 77 -6.31 -8.03 1.77
N ALA A 78 -7.09 -9.09 2.01
CA ALA A 78 -6.61 -10.34 2.57
C ALA A 78 -7.30 -11.51 1.87
N ALA A 79 -6.59 -12.63 1.73
CA ALA A 79 -7.14 -13.81 1.08
C ALA A 79 -6.48 -15.09 1.62
N SER A 80 -7.19 -16.20 1.42
CA SER A 80 -6.71 -17.58 1.58
C SER A 80 -6.89 -18.34 0.25
N ASP A 81 -6.85 -19.66 0.27
CA ASP A 81 -7.26 -20.51 -0.84
C ASP A 81 -8.79 -20.67 -0.98
N GLN A 82 -9.56 -20.26 0.03
CA GLN A 82 -11.03 -20.42 0.07
C GLN A 82 -11.78 -19.10 -0.04
N ARG A 83 -11.24 -18.02 0.52
CA ARG A 83 -11.94 -16.73 0.65
C ARG A 83 -11.04 -15.55 0.36
N TRP A 84 -11.69 -14.44 0.00
CA TRP A 84 -11.06 -13.13 -0.06
C TRP A 84 -11.89 -12.12 0.73
N ALA A 85 -11.23 -11.06 1.17
CA ALA A 85 -11.85 -9.95 1.83
C ALA A 85 -11.17 -8.64 1.43
N VAL A 86 -11.96 -7.57 1.46
CA VAL A 86 -11.48 -6.21 1.28
C VAL A 86 -12.11 -5.31 2.33
N GLN A 87 -11.30 -4.42 2.90
CA GLN A 87 -11.76 -3.36 3.77
C GLN A 87 -11.37 -2.03 3.14
N ILE A 88 -12.35 -1.12 3.07
CA ILE A 88 -12.22 0.18 2.44
C ILE A 88 -12.49 1.22 3.51
N VAL A 89 -11.51 2.08 3.76
CA VAL A 89 -11.64 3.23 4.66
C VAL A 89 -11.59 4.50 3.83
N GLY A 90 -12.62 5.34 3.96
CA GLY A 90 -12.70 6.58 3.23
C GLY A 90 -12.96 7.78 4.13
N LYS A 91 -12.41 8.92 3.73
CA LYS A 91 -12.48 10.20 4.45
C LYS A 91 -13.49 11.13 3.80
N TYR A 92 -14.34 11.75 4.62
CA TYR A 92 -15.27 12.80 4.22
C TYR A 92 -14.87 14.14 4.84
N LEU A 93 -15.05 15.19 4.06
CA LEU A 93 -15.02 16.56 4.54
C LEU A 93 -16.47 17.06 4.63
N LEU A 94 -16.94 17.37 5.84
CA LEU A 94 -18.26 17.96 6.05
C LEU A 94 -18.14 19.49 5.96
N PRO A 95 -18.95 20.19 5.14
CA PRO A 95 -19.03 21.65 5.13
C PRO A 95 -19.65 22.21 6.44
N PRO A 96 -19.32 23.42 6.93
CA PRO A 96 -18.42 24.43 6.37
C PRO A 96 -16.99 24.45 7.00
N VAL A 97 -16.06 25.01 6.23
CA VAL A 97 -14.62 24.66 6.11
C VAL A 97 -13.68 25.19 7.19
N SER A 98 -14.17 25.61 8.36
CA SER A 98 -13.31 26.33 9.30
C SER A 98 -12.58 25.42 10.30
N TYR A 99 -13.23 24.42 10.89
CA TYR A 99 -12.63 23.58 11.95
C TYR A 99 -13.35 22.22 12.14
N VAL A 100 -13.81 21.57 11.08
CA VAL A 100 -14.58 20.32 11.22
C VAL A 100 -13.64 19.11 11.25
N GLN A 101 -13.77 18.28 12.30
CA GLN A 101 -13.08 17.00 12.40
C GLN A 101 -13.42 16.13 11.17
N PRO A 102 -12.43 15.53 10.49
CA PRO A 102 -12.71 14.63 9.38
C PRO A 102 -13.55 13.44 9.89
N SER A 103 -14.65 13.15 9.20
CA SER A 103 -15.44 11.95 9.44
C SER A 103 -14.94 10.83 8.53
N TRP A 104 -14.80 9.64 9.09
CA TRP A 104 -14.34 8.46 8.36
C TRP A 104 -15.47 7.45 8.25
N ASN A 105 -15.44 6.67 7.18
CA ASN A 105 -16.30 5.49 7.06
C ASN A 105 -15.43 4.31 6.68
N ALA A 106 -15.64 3.18 7.34
CA ALA A 106 -15.04 1.91 6.95
C ALA A 106 -16.14 0.92 6.53
N SER A 107 -15.90 0.20 5.44
CA SER A 107 -16.77 -0.88 4.95
C SER A 107 -15.93 -2.12 4.72
N SER A 108 -16.41 -3.27 5.17
CA SER A 108 -15.71 -4.55 5.01
C SER A 108 -16.57 -5.51 4.22
N TYR A 109 -15.97 -6.18 3.26
CA TYR A 109 -16.63 -7.12 2.36
C TYR A 109 -15.82 -8.41 2.29
N ALA A 110 -16.52 -9.53 2.18
CA ALA A 110 -15.87 -10.81 1.97
C ALA A 110 -16.77 -11.81 1.24
N GLY A 111 -16.15 -12.84 0.69
CA GLY A 111 -16.85 -13.93 0.04
C GLY A 111 -15.92 -15.09 -0.29
N PRO A 112 -16.48 -16.24 -0.70
CA PRO A 112 -15.72 -17.31 -1.34
C PRO A 112 -14.99 -16.79 -2.59
N ILE A 113 -13.83 -17.35 -2.89
CA ILE A 113 -13.13 -17.06 -4.15
C ILE A 113 -14.05 -17.45 -5.32
N GLY A 114 -14.13 -16.57 -6.32
CA GLY A 114 -14.98 -16.75 -7.49
C GLY A 114 -16.43 -16.28 -7.31
N SER A 115 -16.81 -15.86 -6.11
CA SER A 115 -18.13 -15.29 -5.82
C SER A 115 -18.03 -13.79 -5.51
N PRO A 116 -19.10 -13.01 -5.78
CA PRO A 116 -19.18 -11.63 -5.31
C PRO A 116 -18.98 -11.53 -3.80
N LEU A 117 -18.33 -10.46 -3.36
CA LEU A 117 -18.11 -10.18 -1.95
C LEU A 117 -19.37 -9.54 -1.36
N ALA A 118 -19.90 -10.15 -0.31
CA ALA A 118 -20.99 -9.62 0.48
C ALA A 118 -20.44 -8.65 1.53
N ALA A 119 -21.24 -7.65 1.90
CA ALA A 119 -20.90 -6.78 3.02
C ALA A 119 -20.88 -7.61 4.31
N LEU A 120 -19.73 -7.67 4.98
CA LEU A 120 -19.63 -8.16 6.36
C LEU A 120 -20.23 -7.14 7.32
N TYR A 121 -20.08 -5.87 6.96
CA TYR A 121 -20.53 -4.78 7.79
C TYR A 121 -20.96 -3.59 6.91
N PRO A 122 -22.22 -3.13 7.02
CA PRO A 122 -22.69 -1.96 6.29
C PRO A 122 -21.95 -0.72 6.82
N GLY A 123 -21.39 0.07 5.91
CA GLY A 123 -20.47 1.16 6.26
C GLY A 123 -21.07 2.18 7.23
N CYS A 124 -20.26 2.60 8.20
CA CYS A 124 -20.71 3.54 9.23
C CYS A 124 -20.28 4.97 8.95
N PRO A 125 -21.17 5.95 9.16
CA PRO A 125 -20.79 7.34 9.19
C PRO A 125 -20.08 7.70 10.51
N ASN A 126 -19.15 8.66 10.44
CA ASN A 126 -18.60 9.39 11.60
C ASN A 126 -17.79 8.54 12.60
N VAL A 127 -16.94 7.64 12.12
CA VAL A 127 -16.02 6.95 13.03
C VAL A 127 -14.83 7.85 13.35
N ALA A 128 -14.29 7.74 14.57
CA ALA A 128 -13.04 8.43 14.93
C ALA A 128 -11.94 8.04 13.93
N ALA A 129 -10.98 8.94 13.70
CA ALA A 129 -9.83 8.64 12.83
C ALA A 129 -9.25 7.28 13.23
N PRO A 130 -9.09 6.34 12.28
CA PRO A 130 -8.56 5.03 12.62
C PRO A 130 -7.24 5.22 13.35
N GLY A 131 -7.21 4.81 14.61
CA GLY A 131 -6.01 4.78 15.42
C GLY A 131 -5.07 3.74 14.82
N SER A 132 -4.19 4.21 13.93
CA SER A 132 -3.15 3.47 13.23
C SER A 132 -3.60 2.58 12.04
N PRO A 133 -2.98 2.74 10.86
CA PRO A 133 -3.35 2.11 9.57
C PRO A 133 -2.89 0.65 9.40
N ILE A 134 -2.51 -0.04 10.47
CA ILE A 134 -1.85 -1.36 10.32
C ILE A 134 -2.90 -2.47 10.30
N GLY A 135 -3.16 -2.97 9.10
CA GLY A 135 -3.75 -4.28 8.78
C GLY A 135 -4.91 -4.70 9.67
N SER A 136 -6.08 -4.11 9.45
CA SER A 136 -7.33 -4.43 10.16
C SER A 136 -8.16 -5.53 9.48
N LEU A 137 -7.52 -6.35 8.65
CA LEU A 137 -8.16 -7.44 7.91
C LEU A 137 -7.19 -8.63 7.72
N ALA A 138 -7.67 -9.83 8.04
CA ALA A 138 -6.97 -11.09 7.82
C ALA A 138 -7.95 -12.18 7.38
N VAL A 139 -7.49 -13.12 6.56
CA VAL A 139 -8.27 -14.26 6.08
C VAL A 139 -7.41 -15.50 6.15
N ASP A 140 -7.96 -16.58 6.71
CA ASP A 140 -7.36 -17.91 6.66
C ASP A 140 -8.44 -18.98 6.53
N GLY A 141 -8.37 -19.82 5.50
CA GLY A 141 -9.44 -20.73 5.11
C GLY A 141 -10.82 -20.05 5.07
N SER A 142 -11.76 -20.56 5.88
CA SER A 142 -13.12 -20.02 6.05
C SER A 142 -13.25 -18.88 7.05
N THR A 143 -12.15 -18.48 7.70
CA THR A 143 -12.15 -17.56 8.84
C THR A 143 -11.69 -16.17 8.43
N ILE A 144 -12.35 -15.14 8.95
CA ILE A 144 -12.05 -13.74 8.65
C ILE A 144 -11.92 -12.95 9.94
N GLY A 145 -10.79 -12.29 10.11
CA GLY A 145 -10.50 -11.40 11.24
C GLY A 145 -10.55 -9.97 10.75
N PHE A 146 -11.32 -9.11 11.41
CA PHE A 146 -11.37 -7.70 11.04
C PHE A 146 -11.71 -6.79 12.21
N THR A 147 -11.23 -5.56 12.14
CA THR A 147 -11.63 -4.49 13.06
C THR A 147 -12.90 -3.84 12.54
N ALA A 148 -14.00 -4.02 13.26
CA ALA A 148 -15.23 -3.31 12.97
C ALA A 148 -15.16 -1.89 13.54
N PRO A 149 -15.52 -0.86 12.76
CA PRO A 149 -15.56 0.48 13.28
C PRO A 149 -16.65 0.62 14.36
N PRO A 150 -16.50 1.56 15.31
CA PRO A 150 -17.42 1.70 16.43
C PRO A 150 -18.72 2.36 15.98
N CYS A 151 -19.73 1.56 15.68
CA CYS A 151 -21.07 2.06 15.33
C CYS A 151 -22.17 1.38 16.12
N LEU A 152 -21.79 0.64 17.17
CA LEU A 152 -22.68 -0.07 18.05
C LEU A 152 -22.52 0.49 19.46
N THR A 153 -23.00 1.71 19.68
CA THR A 153 -23.63 2.04 20.95
C THR A 153 -24.78 3.00 20.70
N ASP A 154 -25.92 2.73 21.31
CA ASP A 154 -27.13 3.58 21.33
C ASP A 154 -26.92 4.89 22.13
N ARG A 155 -25.69 5.41 22.18
CA ARG A 155 -25.34 6.61 22.94
C ARG A 155 -24.76 7.69 22.03
N PRO A 156 -25.50 8.80 21.83
CA PRO A 156 -24.90 10.00 21.28
C PRO A 156 -23.82 10.48 22.25
N GLY A 157 -22.56 10.56 21.80
CA GLY A 157 -21.50 11.29 22.51
C GLY A 157 -20.40 10.48 23.22
N GLY A 158 -20.27 9.16 22.99
CA GLY A 158 -19.16 8.38 23.57
C GLY A 158 -18.51 7.45 22.53
N GLY A 159 -17.37 7.85 21.97
CA GLY A 159 -16.58 7.02 21.05
C GLY A 159 -16.00 5.80 21.77
N GLN A 160 -16.67 4.66 21.67
CA GLN A 160 -16.05 3.38 22.02
C GLN A 160 -14.99 3.04 20.96
N PRO A 161 -13.89 2.37 21.32
CA PRO A 161 -12.97 1.81 20.34
C PRO A 161 -13.69 0.79 19.45
N GLY A 162 -13.29 0.70 18.18
CA GLY A 162 -13.80 -0.33 17.27
C GLY A 162 -13.63 -1.74 17.87
N SER A 163 -14.61 -2.62 17.66
CA SER A 163 -14.55 -4.00 18.13
C SER A 163 -13.87 -4.87 17.08
N THR A 164 -12.74 -5.47 17.41
CA THR A 164 -12.12 -6.48 16.55
C THR A 164 -12.79 -7.83 16.78
N ARG A 165 -13.07 -8.54 15.70
CA ARG A 165 -13.75 -9.84 15.74
C ARG A 165 -13.19 -10.80 14.71
N VAL A 166 -13.39 -12.07 14.99
CA VAL A 166 -13.11 -13.18 14.09
C VAL A 166 -14.43 -13.88 13.77
N GLU A 167 -14.73 -14.01 12.48
CA GLU A 167 -15.93 -14.67 11.98
C GLU A 167 -15.54 -15.94 11.23
N ASP A 168 -16.08 -17.08 11.68
CA ASP A 168 -15.91 -18.37 11.02
C ASP A 168 -17.12 -18.67 10.12
N PHE A 169 -16.88 -18.71 8.81
CA PHE A 169 -17.87 -18.99 7.79
C PHE A 169 -17.93 -20.47 7.35
N SER A 170 -17.36 -21.38 8.14
CA SER A 170 -17.55 -22.82 7.94
C SER A 170 -18.97 -23.28 8.31
N VAL A 171 -19.71 -22.44 9.05
CA VAL A 171 -21.08 -22.70 9.53
C VAL A 171 -22.03 -21.55 9.13
N ILE A 172 -23.34 -21.83 9.09
CA ILE A 172 -24.39 -20.85 8.78
C ILE A 172 -25.40 -20.84 9.94
N PRO A 173 -25.66 -19.68 10.60
CA PRO A 173 -24.96 -18.39 10.42
C PRO A 173 -23.48 -18.46 10.87
N PRO A 174 -22.62 -17.55 10.38
CA PRO A 174 -21.21 -17.51 10.77
C PRO A 174 -21.04 -17.38 12.29
N LYS A 175 -20.04 -18.06 12.85
CA LYS A 175 -19.74 -18.00 14.28
C LYS A 175 -18.79 -16.85 14.57
N THR A 176 -19.23 -15.91 15.40
CA THR A 176 -18.43 -14.74 15.79
C THR A 176 -17.69 -14.98 17.12
N THR A 177 -16.40 -14.69 17.13
CA THR A 177 -15.56 -14.56 18.33
C THR A 177 -15.15 -13.09 18.46
N ALA A 178 -15.65 -12.41 19.49
CA ALA A 178 -15.20 -11.06 19.81
C ALA A 178 -13.81 -11.11 20.44
N LEU A 179 -12.92 -10.24 19.99
CA LEU A 179 -11.60 -10.02 20.59
C LEU A 179 -11.64 -8.75 21.46
N SER A 180 -10.56 -8.50 22.19
CA SER A 180 -10.48 -7.33 23.07
C SER A 180 -10.65 -6.02 22.30
N PRO A 181 -11.26 -5.00 22.92
CA PRO A 181 -11.31 -3.65 22.35
C PRO A 181 -9.91 -3.08 22.10
N GLY A 182 -9.72 -2.35 21.00
CA GLY A 182 -8.43 -1.71 20.69
C GLY A 182 -7.38 -2.65 20.08
N ALA A 183 -7.80 -3.79 19.53
CA ALA A 183 -6.93 -4.66 18.76
C ALA A 183 -6.62 -4.08 17.37
N SER A 184 -5.34 -4.04 17.02
CA SER A 184 -4.79 -3.56 15.73
C SER A 184 -3.91 -4.62 15.07
N ALA A 185 -3.65 -4.51 13.76
CA ALA A 185 -2.78 -5.42 13.02
C ALA A 185 -3.20 -6.90 13.09
N ILE A 186 -4.50 -7.20 13.02
CA ILE A 186 -5.00 -8.58 13.13
C ILE A 186 -4.38 -9.49 12.06
N ARG A 187 -3.92 -10.68 12.48
CA ARG A 187 -3.43 -11.77 11.63
C ARG A 187 -4.09 -13.07 12.03
N LEU A 188 -4.34 -13.95 11.06
CA LEU A 188 -4.91 -15.27 11.25
C LEU A 188 -3.99 -16.33 10.65
N ALA A 189 -3.83 -17.46 11.33
CA ALA A 189 -3.18 -18.64 10.79
C ALA A 189 -3.58 -19.90 11.58
N GLY A 190 -4.20 -20.85 10.90
CA GLY A 190 -4.81 -22.04 11.49
C GLY A 190 -5.76 -21.68 12.63
N ARG A 191 -5.47 -22.23 13.81
CA ARG A 191 -6.27 -22.01 15.03
C ARG A 191 -5.96 -20.71 15.76
N TYR A 192 -4.99 -19.93 15.31
CA TYR A 192 -4.48 -18.77 16.04
C TYR A 192 -4.87 -17.45 15.37
N ALA A 193 -5.15 -16.46 16.21
CA ALA A 193 -5.25 -15.06 15.84
C ALA A 193 -4.19 -14.26 16.60
N ALA A 194 -3.58 -13.26 15.97
CA ALA A 194 -2.63 -12.37 16.62
C ALA A 194 -2.95 -10.90 16.33
N TRP A 195 -2.70 -10.03 17.32
CA TRP A 195 -2.91 -8.59 17.21
C TRP A 195 -2.10 -7.83 18.26
N GLY A 196 -2.00 -6.51 18.11
CA GLY A 196 -1.55 -5.60 19.17
C GLY A 196 -2.73 -4.96 19.90
N GLU A 197 -2.77 -5.02 21.23
CA GLU A 197 -3.75 -4.32 22.08
C GLU A 197 -3.22 -3.00 22.61
N GLY A 198 -4.06 -1.98 22.66
CA GLY A 198 -3.75 -0.68 23.24
C GLY A 198 -3.53 0.38 22.16
N THR A 199 -2.86 1.48 22.51
CA THR A 199 -2.47 2.44 21.47
C THR A 199 -1.36 1.84 20.63
N ALA A 200 -1.26 2.26 19.37
CA ALA A 200 -0.24 1.80 18.43
C ALA A 200 1.21 1.96 18.92
N TYR A 201 1.41 2.65 20.04
CA TYR A 201 2.70 3.08 20.58
C TYR A 201 3.07 2.45 21.93
N THR A 202 2.17 1.70 22.57
CA THR A 202 2.39 1.15 23.92
C THR A 202 1.74 -0.23 24.11
N GLY A 203 1.44 -0.92 23.02
CA GLY A 203 0.54 -2.06 23.05
C GLY A 203 1.15 -3.40 23.46
N THR A 204 0.31 -4.30 23.99
CA THR A 204 0.65 -5.71 24.25
C THR A 204 0.48 -6.50 22.96
N LEU A 205 1.44 -7.35 22.59
CA LEU A 205 1.26 -8.29 21.46
C LEU A 205 0.65 -9.58 21.99
N LEU A 206 -0.42 -10.05 21.35
CA LEU A 206 -1.14 -11.24 21.75
C LEU A 206 -1.19 -12.27 20.63
N VAL A 207 -1.12 -13.54 21.02
CA VAL A 207 -1.56 -14.67 20.20
C VAL A 207 -2.66 -15.38 20.98
N PHE A 208 -3.83 -15.50 20.35
CA PHE A 208 -5.03 -16.08 20.92
C PHE A 208 -5.37 -17.37 20.21
N ASP A 209 -5.72 -18.39 20.98
CA ASP A 209 -6.17 -19.67 20.49
C ASP A 209 -7.69 -19.63 20.31
N LEU A 210 -8.14 -19.66 19.05
CA LEU A 210 -9.56 -19.60 18.69
C LEU A 210 -10.34 -20.84 19.15
N ALA A 211 -9.66 -21.98 19.32
CA ALA A 211 -10.30 -23.21 19.74
C ALA A 211 -10.57 -23.23 21.25
N THR A 212 -9.59 -22.83 22.06
CA THR A 212 -9.74 -22.77 23.53
C THR A 212 -10.32 -21.44 24.03
N LYS A 213 -10.40 -20.43 23.16
CA LYS A 213 -10.84 -19.06 23.47
C LYS A 213 -10.02 -18.40 24.58
N SER A 214 -8.70 -18.59 24.54
CA SER A 214 -7.78 -18.06 25.53
C SER A 214 -6.50 -17.51 24.89
N ALA A 215 -5.82 -16.59 25.57
CA ALA A 215 -4.48 -16.16 25.15
C ALA A 215 -3.52 -17.35 25.24
N ALA A 216 -2.87 -17.68 24.12
CA ALA A 216 -1.78 -18.65 24.04
C ALA A 216 -0.43 -18.00 24.35
N LEU A 217 -0.30 -16.71 24.02
CA LEU A 217 0.87 -15.89 24.31
C LEU A 217 0.42 -14.45 24.57
N SER A 218 1.01 -13.82 25.59
CA SER A 218 0.90 -12.39 25.84
C SER A 218 2.28 -11.81 26.09
N LEU A 219 2.69 -10.90 25.21
CA LEU A 219 3.93 -10.15 25.35
C LEU A 219 3.60 -8.73 25.79
N ALA A 220 3.78 -8.48 27.09
CA ALA A 220 3.68 -7.14 27.65
C ALA A 220 4.64 -6.18 26.92
N PRO A 221 4.36 -4.87 26.92
CA PRO A 221 5.27 -3.88 26.36
C PRO A 221 6.63 -4.01 27.04
N SER A 222 7.61 -4.60 26.34
CA SER A 222 9.00 -4.50 26.75
C SER A 222 9.38 -3.01 26.89
N PRO A 223 10.23 -2.62 27.86
CA PRO A 223 10.80 -1.27 27.93
C PRO A 223 11.44 -0.82 26.60
N GLN A 224 11.79 -1.77 25.73
CA GLN A 224 12.26 -1.51 24.37
C GLN A 224 11.20 -0.87 23.44
N PHE A 225 9.90 -1.11 23.67
CA PHE A 225 8.80 -0.46 22.94
C PHE A 225 8.42 0.91 23.54
N ALA A 226 8.62 1.09 24.86
CA ALA A 226 8.12 2.26 25.58
C ALA A 226 8.99 3.53 25.44
N ASN A 227 10.24 3.41 24.96
CA ASN A 227 11.26 4.45 25.16
C ASN A 227 11.44 5.44 24.00
N SER A 228 10.41 5.69 23.18
CA SER A 228 10.47 6.78 22.21
C SER A 228 9.37 7.79 22.49
N SER A 229 9.75 9.06 22.68
CA SER A 229 8.87 10.23 22.68
C SER A 229 8.07 10.39 21.37
N THR A 230 8.40 9.60 20.35
CA THR A 230 7.68 9.43 19.07
C THR A 230 6.72 8.23 19.02
N GLY A 231 6.54 7.51 20.14
CA GLY A 231 5.69 6.32 20.20
C GLY A 231 6.33 5.08 19.53
N GLY A 232 6.86 4.15 20.33
CA GLY A 232 7.51 2.95 19.82
C GLY A 232 6.45 1.94 19.40
N GLY A 233 6.13 1.93 18.11
CA GLY A 233 4.99 1.17 17.59
C GLY A 233 5.36 -0.09 16.83
N LEU A 234 4.47 -1.08 16.90
CA LEU A 234 4.39 -2.20 15.95
C LEU A 234 4.25 -1.60 14.54
N GLN A 235 5.06 -2.07 13.58
CA GLN A 235 5.06 -1.59 12.19
C GLN A 235 4.47 -2.64 11.24
N SER A 236 4.75 -3.92 11.47
CA SER A 236 4.21 -5.02 10.67
C SER A 236 4.15 -6.29 11.52
N LEU A 237 3.18 -7.16 11.22
CA LEU A 237 2.93 -8.42 11.92
C LEU A 237 2.68 -9.56 10.91
N SER A 238 3.20 -10.75 11.20
CA SER A 238 2.87 -11.99 10.49
C SER A 238 2.79 -13.16 11.46
N LEU A 239 1.87 -14.09 11.20
CA LEU A 239 1.59 -15.24 12.06
C LEU A 239 1.65 -16.53 11.24
N GLN A 240 2.13 -17.61 11.85
CA GLN A 240 2.08 -18.98 11.33
C GLN A 240 1.11 -19.84 12.12
N SER A 241 0.67 -20.95 11.50
CA SER A 241 -0.30 -21.88 12.07
C SER A 241 0.17 -22.62 13.32
N ASP A 242 1.48 -22.60 13.61
CA ASP A 242 2.08 -23.16 14.81
C ASP A 242 2.13 -22.16 15.98
N GLY A 243 1.61 -20.94 15.79
CA GLY A 243 1.65 -19.87 16.78
C GLY A 243 2.95 -19.07 16.79
N THR A 244 3.86 -19.32 15.83
CA THR A 244 5.05 -18.49 15.62
C THR A 244 4.67 -17.19 14.93
N MET A 245 5.17 -16.08 15.46
CA MET A 245 4.85 -14.74 15.02
C MET A 245 6.13 -13.95 14.77
N ALA A 246 6.22 -13.27 13.64
CA ALA A 246 7.28 -12.31 13.33
C ALA A 246 6.71 -10.90 13.25
N PHE A 247 7.43 -9.93 13.77
CA PHE A 247 6.97 -8.55 13.82
C PHE A 247 8.12 -7.56 13.71
N SER A 248 7.86 -6.45 13.04
CA SER A 248 8.75 -5.29 13.07
C SER A 248 8.22 -4.23 14.02
N TYR A 249 9.11 -3.55 14.74
CA TYR A 249 8.75 -2.56 15.75
C TYR A 249 9.80 -1.45 15.84
N LEU A 250 9.39 -0.27 16.30
CA LEU A 250 10.31 0.83 16.59
C LEU A 250 10.93 0.66 17.99
N ALA A 251 12.26 0.64 18.06
CA ALA A 251 13.05 0.70 19.29
C ALA A 251 13.91 1.97 19.26
N GLY A 252 13.44 3.04 19.92
CA GLY A 252 13.99 4.38 19.73
C GLY A 252 13.72 4.89 18.31
N SER A 253 14.74 5.38 17.60
CA SER A 253 14.63 5.79 16.19
C SER A 253 14.84 4.66 15.19
N ARG A 254 14.99 3.41 15.63
CA ARG A 254 15.36 2.29 14.75
C ARG A 254 14.26 1.23 14.69
N GLU A 255 13.87 0.86 13.49
CA GLU A 255 13.03 -0.31 13.27
C GLU A 255 13.85 -1.60 13.50
N ARG A 256 13.25 -2.53 14.22
CA ARG A 256 13.83 -3.83 14.59
C ARG A 256 12.90 -4.93 14.11
N LEU A 257 13.47 -6.11 13.85
CA LEU A 257 12.73 -7.33 13.57
C LEU A 257 12.91 -8.29 14.75
N ALA A 258 11.81 -8.90 15.19
CA ALA A 258 11.86 -10.00 16.13
C ALA A 258 10.83 -11.06 15.78
N TRP A 259 10.98 -12.23 16.39
CA TRP A 259 9.98 -13.27 16.38
C TRP A 259 9.75 -13.84 17.79
N VAL A 260 8.63 -14.52 17.95
CA VAL A 260 8.26 -15.26 19.16
C VAL A 260 7.46 -16.48 18.75
N SER A 261 7.46 -17.53 19.56
CA SER A 261 6.58 -18.69 19.37
C SER A 261 5.87 -19.03 20.66
N ILE A 262 4.69 -19.64 20.59
CA ILE A 262 4.01 -20.17 21.78
C ILE A 262 4.85 -21.24 22.50
N ARG A 263 5.76 -21.91 21.78
CA ARG A 263 6.68 -22.92 22.34
C ARG A 263 7.93 -22.28 22.95
N GLU A 264 8.30 -21.10 22.47
CA GLU A 264 9.43 -20.30 22.96
C GLU A 264 8.92 -18.87 23.21
N PRO A 265 8.21 -18.63 24.34
CA PRO A 265 7.48 -17.40 24.61
C PRO A 265 8.38 -16.25 25.05
N ARG A 266 9.53 -16.09 24.38
CA ARG A 266 10.49 -15.01 24.58
C ARG A 266 10.70 -14.28 23.26
N ILE A 267 11.01 -12.99 23.31
CA ILE A 267 11.30 -12.22 22.11
C ILE A 267 12.70 -12.61 21.60
N HIS A 268 12.77 -13.08 20.36
CA HIS A 268 14.01 -13.39 19.66
C HIS A 268 14.31 -12.28 18.64
N PRO A 269 15.25 -11.36 18.92
CA PRO A 269 15.62 -10.35 17.96
C PRO A 269 16.33 -10.99 16.76
N VAL A 270 15.97 -10.57 15.56
CA VAL A 270 16.62 -10.99 14.33
C VAL A 270 17.74 -9.99 14.01
N ALA A 271 18.99 -10.46 13.97
CA ALA A 271 20.13 -9.61 13.71
C ALA A 271 20.11 -9.12 12.25
N LEU A 272 19.86 -7.82 12.07
CA LEU A 272 19.87 -7.16 10.77
C LEU A 272 20.96 -6.09 10.75
N GLN A 273 21.77 -6.10 9.69
CA GLN A 273 22.72 -5.03 9.41
C GLN A 273 21.92 -3.83 8.87
N ASP A 274 21.57 -2.90 9.76
CA ASP A 274 21.28 -1.50 9.45
C ASP A 274 20.14 -1.23 8.43
N SER A 275 18.92 -1.70 8.74
CA SER A 275 17.74 -1.52 7.88
C SER A 275 16.55 -0.87 8.60
N GLY A 276 15.88 0.07 7.95
CA GLY A 276 14.45 0.34 8.21
C GLY A 276 13.60 -0.78 7.59
N LEU A 277 12.49 -1.17 8.19
CA LEU A 277 11.62 -2.29 7.83
C LEU A 277 10.15 -1.87 7.68
N PHE A 278 9.52 -2.18 6.55
CA PHE A 278 8.15 -1.74 6.25
C PHE A 278 7.11 -2.84 6.25
N SER A 279 7.52 -4.06 5.91
CA SER A 279 6.60 -5.19 5.83
C SER A 279 7.37 -6.47 6.13
N VAL A 280 6.74 -7.35 6.90
CA VAL A 280 7.25 -8.68 7.24
C VAL A 280 6.18 -9.72 6.94
N LYS A 281 6.58 -10.81 6.29
CA LYS A 281 5.73 -11.99 6.06
C LYS A 281 6.51 -13.24 6.43
N LEU A 282 5.89 -14.11 7.23
CA LEU A 282 6.49 -15.29 7.81
C LEU A 282 5.80 -16.54 7.25
N ALA A 283 6.59 -17.46 6.70
CA ALA A 283 6.11 -18.75 6.23
C ALA A 283 7.25 -19.78 6.21
N GLY A 284 6.97 -21.00 6.69
CA GLY A 284 7.94 -22.10 6.72
C GLY A 284 9.23 -21.80 7.51
N GLY A 285 9.20 -20.96 8.55
CA GLY A 285 10.40 -20.54 9.29
C GLY A 285 11.29 -19.55 8.54
N LEU A 286 10.80 -19.02 7.41
CA LEU A 286 11.46 -17.97 6.64
C LEU A 286 10.69 -16.66 6.78
N VAL A 287 11.42 -15.55 6.83
CA VAL A 287 10.87 -14.21 6.85
C VAL A 287 11.22 -13.51 5.55
N ALA A 288 10.19 -13.18 4.77
CA ALA A 288 10.30 -12.22 3.69
C ALA A 288 10.13 -10.81 4.29
N LEU A 289 11.04 -9.91 3.96
CA LEU A 289 11.03 -8.53 4.46
C LEU A 289 11.44 -7.53 3.38
N VAL A 290 10.75 -6.39 3.37
CA VAL A 290 11.14 -5.21 2.57
C VAL A 290 11.87 -4.23 3.50
N SER A 291 13.13 -3.98 3.19
CA SER A 291 13.99 -3.06 3.93
C SER A 291 14.31 -1.78 3.16
N ARG A 292 14.45 -0.67 3.89
CA ARG A 292 15.00 0.62 3.40
C ARG A 292 16.47 0.77 3.79
N PRO A 293 17.31 1.30 2.89
CA PRO A 293 18.64 1.75 3.27
C PRO A 293 18.57 2.93 4.27
N ARG A 294 19.49 2.93 5.23
CA ARG A 294 19.55 3.72 6.49
C ARG A 294 19.47 5.26 6.37
N TYR A 295 19.42 5.85 5.18
CA TYR A 295 19.61 7.29 4.95
C TYR A 295 18.59 8.23 5.62
N VAL A 296 17.51 7.73 6.24
CA VAL A 296 16.36 8.57 6.66
C VAL A 296 16.23 8.77 8.18
N LEU A 297 16.91 8.00 9.04
CA LEU A 297 16.64 8.01 10.49
C LEU A 297 17.74 8.61 11.38
N ASP A 298 18.98 8.74 10.89
CA ASP A 298 20.13 9.20 11.70
C ASP A 298 20.34 10.73 11.68
N GLN A 299 19.56 11.46 10.90
CA GLN A 299 19.44 12.91 11.04
C GLN A 299 18.02 13.17 11.55
N GLY A 300 17.81 14.13 12.44
CA GLY A 300 16.48 14.55 12.89
C GLY A 300 15.71 15.21 11.74
N VAL A 301 15.52 14.46 10.65
CA VAL A 301 14.98 14.93 9.39
C VAL A 301 13.49 15.00 9.53
N ASP A 302 12.97 16.21 9.36
CA ASP A 302 11.57 16.51 9.21
C ASP A 302 10.87 15.42 8.37
N SER A 303 9.67 15.06 8.83
CA SER A 303 8.79 13.96 8.43
C SER A 303 8.32 13.98 6.97
N GLY A 304 9.22 14.25 6.03
CA GLY A 304 8.98 14.31 4.62
C GLY A 304 10.26 14.60 3.89
N GLN A 305 11.16 13.62 3.83
CA GLN A 305 11.98 13.44 2.65
C GLN A 305 11.45 12.22 1.90
N VAL A 306 11.40 12.31 0.57
CA VAL A 306 11.16 11.12 -0.26
C VAL A 306 12.27 10.12 0.00
N ILE A 307 11.86 8.98 0.51
CA ILE A 307 12.68 7.79 0.57
C ILE A 307 13.04 7.40 -0.87
N PRO A 308 14.33 7.32 -1.23
CA PRO A 308 14.71 6.72 -2.51
C PRO A 308 14.13 5.31 -2.60
N ASP A 309 13.49 4.95 -3.73
CA ASP A 309 13.09 3.56 -4.09
C ASP A 309 14.33 2.64 -4.24
N ASP A 310 15.14 2.54 -3.21
CA ASP A 310 16.27 1.61 -3.09
C ASP A 310 15.90 0.50 -2.09
N ASN A 311 14.59 0.28 -1.89
CA ASN A 311 14.03 -0.79 -1.10
C ASN A 311 14.50 -2.14 -1.62
N VAL A 312 14.85 -3.03 -0.71
CA VAL A 312 15.30 -4.38 -1.03
C VAL A 312 14.34 -5.38 -0.40
N LEU A 313 13.82 -6.28 -1.22
CA LEU A 313 13.07 -7.43 -0.74
C LEU A 313 14.05 -8.59 -0.55
N THR A 314 14.16 -9.05 0.69
CA THR A 314 15.01 -10.19 1.07
C THR A 314 14.20 -11.26 1.76
N VAL A 315 14.68 -12.49 1.66
CA VAL A 315 14.21 -13.65 2.44
C VAL A 315 15.34 -14.08 3.35
N ARG A 316 15.01 -14.29 4.62
CA ARG A 316 15.94 -14.66 5.68
C ARG A 316 15.36 -15.79 6.51
N ASP A 317 16.21 -16.52 7.23
CA ASP A 317 15.73 -17.37 8.31
C ASP A 317 15.45 -16.56 9.58
N LEU A 318 14.90 -17.22 10.60
CA LEU A 318 14.61 -16.62 11.91
C LEU A 318 15.87 -16.24 12.72
N SER A 319 17.06 -16.67 12.32
CA SER A 319 18.33 -16.21 12.91
C SER A 319 18.81 -14.87 12.32
N GLY A 320 18.26 -14.49 11.16
CA GLY A 320 18.65 -13.31 10.40
C GLY A 320 19.64 -13.60 9.27
N HIS A 321 19.99 -14.87 9.07
CA HIS A 321 20.84 -15.27 7.95
C HIS A 321 20.13 -14.96 6.63
N LEU A 322 20.85 -14.28 5.74
CA LEU A 322 20.32 -13.94 4.41
C LEU A 322 20.27 -15.20 3.56
N ILE A 323 19.06 -15.70 3.32
CA ILE A 323 18.84 -16.78 2.36
C ILE A 323 18.96 -16.22 0.94
N ARG A 324 18.29 -15.10 0.67
CA ARG A 324 18.27 -14.52 -0.67
C ARG A 324 17.85 -13.05 -0.73
N THR A 325 18.41 -12.33 -1.70
CA THR A 325 17.81 -11.08 -2.22
C THR A 325 16.89 -11.42 -3.38
N VAL A 326 15.58 -11.17 -3.23
CA VAL A 326 14.56 -11.49 -4.24
C VAL A 326 14.51 -10.38 -5.30
N ALA A 327 14.41 -9.13 -4.85
CA ALA A 327 14.31 -7.97 -5.73
C ALA A 327 14.91 -6.71 -5.08
N LYS A 328 15.29 -5.76 -5.92
CA LYS A 328 15.68 -4.40 -5.51
C LYS A 328 14.63 -3.41 -6.01
N HIS A 329 14.69 -2.14 -5.60
CA HIS A 329 13.78 -1.10 -6.09
C HIS A 329 12.28 -1.48 -6.00
N VAL A 330 11.93 -2.22 -4.93
CA VAL A 330 10.55 -2.63 -4.68
C VAL A 330 9.74 -1.40 -4.31
N SER A 331 8.57 -1.24 -4.91
CA SER A 331 7.71 -0.11 -4.59
C SER A 331 7.25 -0.25 -3.16
N ASP A 332 7.38 0.83 -2.39
CA ASP A 332 6.60 0.99 -1.17
C ASP A 332 5.49 2.05 -1.40
N ALA A 333 4.44 1.96 -0.59
CA ALA A 333 3.93 3.13 0.07
C ALA A 333 3.96 2.77 1.54
N GLN A 334 4.21 3.79 2.36
CA GLN A 334 4.16 3.68 3.80
C GLN A 334 2.85 2.98 4.22
N GLN A 335 2.93 2.08 5.20
CA GLN A 335 1.79 1.59 6.01
C GLN A 335 0.88 0.48 5.43
N HIS A 336 1.13 -0.10 4.25
CA HIS A 336 0.29 -1.18 3.71
C HIS A 336 1.06 -2.47 3.36
N ASP A 337 0.40 -3.63 3.53
CA ASP A 337 0.88 -4.95 3.06
C ASP A 337 0.99 -4.95 1.53
N ARG A 338 2.17 -4.58 1.01
CA ARG A 338 2.51 -4.54 -0.44
C ARG A 338 3.34 -5.72 -0.93
N MET A 339 3.42 -6.73 -0.09
CA MET A 339 4.02 -8.02 -0.41
C MET A 339 3.22 -9.13 0.25
N ASP A 340 3.33 -10.31 -0.32
CA ASP A 340 2.87 -11.53 0.33
C ASP A 340 3.84 -12.68 0.09
N PHE A 341 3.87 -13.64 1.02
CA PHE A 341 4.85 -14.73 1.03
C PHE A 341 4.21 -16.01 1.55
N ASP A 342 4.29 -17.08 0.77
CA ASP A 342 3.72 -18.39 1.12
C ASP A 342 4.78 -19.43 1.51
N GLY A 343 6.04 -19.00 1.69
CA GLY A 343 7.16 -19.90 2.01
C GLY A 343 7.97 -20.31 0.78
N ARG A 344 7.40 -20.20 -0.42
CA ARG A 344 8.06 -20.55 -1.69
C ARG A 344 8.09 -19.40 -2.69
N GLN A 345 7.01 -18.62 -2.76
CA GLN A 345 6.88 -17.52 -3.69
C GLN A 345 6.65 -16.22 -2.93
N VAL A 346 7.15 -15.12 -3.50
CA VAL A 346 6.86 -13.77 -3.02
C VAL A 346 6.10 -13.02 -4.10
N ALA A 347 4.97 -12.43 -3.72
CA ALA A 347 4.28 -11.45 -4.54
C ALA A 347 4.69 -10.03 -4.10
N PHE A 348 5.02 -9.14 -5.04
CA PHE A 348 5.40 -7.76 -4.72
C PHE A 348 5.16 -6.80 -5.88
N VAL A 349 5.22 -5.49 -5.63
CA VAL A 349 5.02 -4.45 -6.65
C VAL A 349 6.32 -3.74 -6.99
N THR A 350 6.55 -3.44 -8.26
CA THR A 350 7.51 -2.42 -8.69
C THR A 350 6.87 -1.34 -9.54
N ARG A 351 7.52 -0.16 -9.56
CA ARG A 351 7.12 0.97 -10.39
C ARG A 351 7.90 0.98 -11.69
N GLY A 352 7.18 1.08 -12.81
CA GLY A 352 7.74 1.41 -14.11
C GLY A 352 7.28 2.80 -14.58
N CYS A 353 7.85 3.27 -15.69
CA CYS A 353 7.48 4.57 -16.26
C CYS A 353 6.09 4.60 -16.91
N ASP A 354 5.65 3.49 -17.47
CA ASP A 354 4.38 3.41 -18.20
C ASP A 354 3.29 2.63 -17.46
N ALA A 355 3.69 1.80 -16.49
CA ALA A 355 2.83 0.92 -15.72
C ALA A 355 3.57 0.51 -14.43
N ALA A 356 2.82 0.17 -13.39
CA ALA A 356 3.36 -0.63 -12.30
C ALA A 356 3.32 -2.12 -12.69
N GLN A 357 4.07 -2.93 -11.96
CA GLN A 357 4.22 -4.35 -12.20
C GLN A 357 4.01 -5.10 -10.90
N ILE A 358 3.10 -6.07 -10.91
CA ILE A 358 2.97 -7.06 -9.84
C ILE A 358 3.81 -8.26 -10.26
N HIS A 359 4.78 -8.62 -9.44
CA HIS A 359 5.67 -9.76 -9.63
C HIS A 359 5.21 -10.91 -8.75
N VAL A 360 5.36 -12.14 -9.23
CA VAL A 360 5.28 -13.36 -8.44
C VAL A 360 6.54 -14.17 -8.73
N ASP A 361 7.45 -14.17 -7.77
CA ASP A 361 8.79 -14.74 -7.91
C ASP A 361 8.96 -15.95 -6.99
N ASP A 362 9.55 -17.02 -7.49
CA ASP A 362 9.99 -18.14 -6.65
C ASP A 362 11.30 -17.78 -5.94
N ILE A 363 11.41 -18.13 -4.65
CA ILE A 363 12.61 -17.91 -3.83
C ILE A 363 13.81 -18.75 -4.25
N THR A 364 13.69 -19.68 -5.21
CA THR A 364 14.82 -20.39 -5.83
C THR A 364 15.25 -19.86 -7.20
N SER A 365 14.46 -19.00 -7.85
CA SER A 365 14.81 -18.42 -9.17
C SER A 365 15.99 -17.43 -9.12
N PRO A 366 16.49 -16.89 -10.25
CA PRO A 366 17.40 -15.74 -10.21
C PRO A 366 16.71 -14.48 -9.65
N ALA A 367 17.46 -13.58 -9.00
CA ALA A 367 16.92 -12.32 -8.49
C ALA A 367 16.33 -11.47 -9.62
N SER A 368 15.14 -10.90 -9.38
CA SER A 368 14.51 -10.01 -10.34
C SER A 368 15.27 -8.68 -10.38
N HIS A 369 15.95 -8.42 -11.49
CA HIS A 369 16.60 -7.14 -11.76
C HIS A 369 15.56 -6.13 -12.23
N THR A 370 14.86 -5.55 -11.28
CA THR A 370 13.92 -4.46 -11.47
C THR A 370 14.71 -3.17 -11.64
N GLN A 371 14.58 -2.52 -12.81
CA GLN A 371 15.29 -1.27 -13.06
C GLN A 371 14.61 -0.12 -12.32
N ARG A 372 15.38 0.68 -11.58
CA ARG A 372 14.90 1.94 -11.04
C ARG A 372 14.43 2.84 -12.19
N PRO A 373 13.21 3.41 -12.14
CA PRO A 373 12.74 4.37 -13.13
C PRO A 373 13.51 5.71 -13.03
N ARG A 374 14.80 5.73 -13.38
CA ARG A 374 15.67 6.90 -13.23
C ARG A 374 15.34 8.05 -14.19
N ARG A 375 14.52 7.82 -15.23
CA ARG A 375 14.24 8.80 -16.30
C ARG A 375 12.84 8.65 -16.93
N CYS A 376 11.78 8.58 -16.12
CA CYS A 376 10.43 8.61 -16.71
C CYS A 376 10.15 9.98 -17.31
N ARG A 377 9.76 9.98 -18.59
CA ARG A 377 9.31 11.21 -19.26
C ARG A 377 8.01 11.67 -18.61
N LEU A 378 7.90 12.96 -18.31
CA LEU A 378 6.63 13.56 -17.91
C LEU A 378 5.66 13.45 -19.09
N ARG A 379 4.46 12.93 -18.87
CA ARG A 379 3.41 12.80 -19.88
C ARG A 379 2.17 13.58 -19.45
N LEU A 380 1.31 13.87 -20.42
CA LEU A 380 -0.04 14.36 -20.17
C LEU A 380 -1.02 13.19 -20.33
N LYS A 381 -2.00 13.07 -19.43
CA LYS A 381 -3.08 12.06 -19.52
C LYS A 381 -4.05 12.33 -20.67
N GLY A 382 -3.95 13.49 -21.31
CA GLY A 382 -4.74 13.88 -22.48
C GLY A 382 -4.30 15.25 -22.99
N PRO A 383 -4.85 15.70 -24.13
CA PRO A 383 -4.59 17.03 -24.64
C PRO A 383 -5.04 18.08 -23.59
N PRO A 384 -4.29 19.17 -23.42
CA PRO A 384 -4.74 20.32 -22.64
C PRO A 384 -6.09 20.83 -23.14
N ARG A 385 -6.94 21.32 -22.24
CA ARG A 385 -8.26 21.86 -22.57
C ARG A 385 -8.37 23.31 -22.16
N LEU A 386 -8.87 24.16 -23.04
CA LEU A 386 -9.29 25.50 -22.66
C LEU A 386 -10.49 25.43 -21.71
N VAL A 387 -10.47 26.25 -20.67
CA VAL A 387 -11.61 26.46 -19.77
C VAL A 387 -12.22 27.84 -20.03
N GLN A 388 -13.47 28.05 -19.60
CA GLN A 388 -14.27 29.23 -19.97
C GLN A 388 -13.61 30.59 -19.66
N ASN A 389 -12.70 30.63 -18.68
CA ASN A 389 -11.98 31.86 -18.29
C ASN A 389 -10.67 32.08 -19.08
N GLY A 390 -10.48 31.39 -20.21
CA GLY A 390 -9.25 31.48 -21.01
C GLY A 390 -8.09 30.63 -20.50
N GLY A 391 -8.22 29.99 -19.33
CA GLY A 391 -7.21 29.11 -18.72
C GLY A 391 -6.93 27.82 -19.52
N LEU A 392 -5.76 27.21 -19.32
CA LEU A 392 -5.38 25.92 -19.88
C LEU A 392 -5.42 24.83 -18.79
N LYS A 393 -6.40 23.93 -18.85
CA LYS A 393 -6.50 22.78 -17.94
C LYS A 393 -5.56 21.67 -18.38
N LEU A 394 -4.63 21.30 -17.51
CA LEU A 394 -3.64 20.26 -17.72
C LEU A 394 -3.96 19.04 -16.85
N LYS A 395 -3.80 17.84 -17.42
CA LYS A 395 -3.87 16.59 -16.66
C LYS A 395 -2.52 15.90 -16.75
N LEU A 396 -1.74 15.96 -15.67
CA LEU A 396 -0.43 15.32 -15.62
C LEU A 396 -0.58 13.80 -15.49
N ASP A 397 0.28 13.08 -16.20
CA ASP A 397 0.51 11.68 -15.95
C ASP A 397 1.69 11.54 -14.97
N CYS A 398 1.34 11.23 -13.74
CA CYS A 398 2.25 11.12 -12.60
C CYS A 398 2.83 9.71 -12.45
N ARG A 399 2.79 8.88 -13.48
CA ARG A 399 3.40 7.54 -13.45
C ARG A 399 4.90 7.61 -13.16
N GLY A 400 5.35 6.66 -12.33
CA GLY A 400 6.72 6.56 -11.87
C GLY A 400 7.14 7.59 -10.81
N PHE A 401 6.26 8.47 -10.33
CA PHE A 401 6.48 9.23 -9.10
C PHE A 401 6.17 8.36 -7.87
N THR A 402 6.86 8.58 -6.75
CA THR A 402 6.75 7.76 -5.53
C THR A 402 5.71 8.28 -4.53
N GLY A 403 5.54 9.59 -4.45
CA GLY A 403 4.58 10.31 -3.61
C GLY A 403 3.69 11.27 -4.38
N THR A 404 3.27 12.35 -3.72
CA THR A 404 2.32 13.33 -4.28
C THR A 404 2.97 14.11 -5.42
N CYS A 405 2.57 13.77 -6.64
CA CYS A 405 2.96 14.47 -7.86
C CYS A 405 2.17 15.76 -7.98
N ALA A 406 2.88 16.88 -7.90
CA ALA A 406 2.33 18.21 -8.07
C ALA A 406 2.94 18.87 -9.32
N LEU A 407 2.18 19.77 -9.93
CA LEU A 407 2.79 20.74 -10.83
C LEU A 407 3.76 21.61 -10.00
N ALA A 408 4.93 21.93 -10.54
CA ALA A 408 5.82 22.96 -9.96
C ALA A 408 5.79 24.24 -10.79
N TYR A 409 5.67 24.07 -12.10
CA TYR A 409 5.74 25.16 -13.05
C TYR A 409 5.20 24.71 -14.40
N ALA A 410 4.43 25.55 -15.08
CA ALA A 410 4.12 25.34 -16.47
C ALA A 410 4.17 26.67 -17.24
N LYS A 411 4.68 26.58 -18.48
CA LYS A 411 4.82 27.68 -19.41
C LYS A 411 4.37 27.27 -20.80
N ALA A 412 3.38 27.97 -21.34
CA ALA A 412 2.93 27.84 -22.71
C ALA A 412 3.51 28.97 -23.57
N THR A 413 4.05 28.62 -24.73
CA THR A 413 4.62 29.56 -25.70
C THR A 413 4.08 29.27 -27.10
N ALA A 414 3.81 30.29 -27.91
CA ALA A 414 3.61 30.12 -29.36
C ALA A 414 4.61 30.94 -30.14
N ARG A 415 4.70 30.67 -31.45
CA ARG A 415 5.48 31.50 -32.37
C ARG A 415 4.55 32.45 -33.12
N VAL A 416 4.76 33.75 -32.94
CA VAL A 416 4.07 34.82 -33.67
C VAL A 416 5.13 35.58 -34.44
N HIS A 417 4.98 35.67 -35.77
CA HIS A 417 5.99 36.25 -36.68
C HIS A 417 7.42 35.71 -36.45
N GLY A 418 7.54 34.39 -36.24
CA GLY A 418 8.81 33.71 -35.99
C GLY A 418 9.40 33.89 -34.58
N ARG A 419 8.83 34.77 -33.75
CA ARG A 419 9.29 35.02 -32.37
C ARG A 419 8.47 34.22 -31.35
N PRO A 420 9.12 33.57 -30.37
CA PRO A 420 8.40 32.90 -29.29
C PRO A 420 7.81 33.94 -28.34
N ILE A 421 6.50 33.89 -28.12
CA ILE A 421 5.81 34.66 -27.10
C ILE A 421 5.27 33.72 -26.02
N THR A 422 5.38 34.13 -24.75
CA THR A 422 4.75 33.43 -23.63
C THR A 422 3.27 33.77 -23.64
N ILE A 423 2.42 32.76 -23.73
CA ILE A 423 0.96 32.93 -23.75
C ILE A 423 0.37 32.68 -22.36
N ALA A 424 1.00 31.77 -21.61
CA ALA A 424 0.56 31.42 -20.28
C ALA A 424 1.75 30.97 -19.45
N GLU A 425 1.78 31.40 -18.19
CA GLU A 425 2.78 30.99 -17.23
C GLU A 425 2.10 30.90 -15.88
N GLY A 426 2.32 29.80 -15.18
CA GLY A 426 1.66 29.55 -13.92
C GLY A 426 2.53 28.74 -12.99
N HIS A 427 2.56 29.22 -11.75
CA HIS A 427 3.08 28.52 -10.59
C HIS A 427 1.86 28.04 -9.80
N PRO A 428 1.75 26.74 -9.52
CA PRO A 428 0.58 26.22 -8.86
C PRO A 428 0.54 26.58 -7.37
N VAL A 429 -0.66 26.97 -6.97
CA VAL A 429 -1.25 26.80 -5.64
C VAL A 429 -1.46 25.29 -5.39
N SER A 430 -1.32 24.86 -4.14
CA SER A 430 -1.20 23.49 -3.58
C SER A 430 -1.86 22.27 -4.28
N ASP A 431 -1.21 21.11 -4.13
CA ASP A 431 -1.68 19.70 -4.16
C ASP A 431 -2.63 19.15 -5.25
N ALA A 432 -2.93 19.92 -6.31
CA ALA A 432 -3.89 19.45 -7.30
C ALA A 432 -3.27 18.52 -8.37
N THR A 433 -3.78 17.29 -8.47
CA THR A 433 -3.57 16.34 -9.59
C THR A 433 -4.20 16.81 -10.92
N ARG A 434 -4.88 17.96 -10.91
CA ARG A 434 -5.58 18.60 -12.05
C ARG A 434 -5.31 20.11 -12.09
N PRO A 435 -4.06 20.54 -12.32
CA PRO A 435 -3.73 21.96 -12.31
C PRO A 435 -4.45 22.70 -13.46
N VAL A 436 -5.00 23.87 -13.15
CA VAL A 436 -5.44 24.84 -14.14
C VAL A 436 -4.32 25.88 -14.26
N LEU A 437 -3.82 26.06 -15.49
CA LEU A 437 -2.87 27.12 -15.80
C LEU A 437 -3.68 28.37 -16.13
N ASP A 438 -3.58 29.39 -15.28
CA ASP A 438 -4.20 30.68 -15.58
C ASP A 438 -3.43 31.34 -16.74
N VAL A 439 -4.17 31.72 -17.76
CA VAL A 439 -3.64 32.39 -18.94
C VAL A 439 -3.69 33.88 -18.61
N THR A 440 -2.55 34.43 -18.18
CA THR A 440 -2.42 35.78 -17.66
C THR A 440 -2.48 36.87 -18.73
N ASP A 441 -2.46 36.50 -20.00
CA ASP A 441 -2.48 37.45 -21.11
C ASP A 441 -3.81 37.40 -21.86
N GLN A 442 -4.60 38.48 -21.80
CA GLN A 442 -5.88 38.60 -22.54
C GLN A 442 -5.69 38.51 -24.07
N ALA A 443 -4.46 38.66 -24.58
CA ALA A 443 -4.11 38.46 -25.99
C ALA A 443 -3.97 36.98 -26.42
N ALA A 444 -4.05 36.03 -25.48
CA ALA A 444 -3.81 34.61 -25.70
C ALA A 444 -4.87 33.85 -26.50
N GLY A 445 -6.15 34.18 -26.28
CA GLY A 445 -7.30 33.49 -26.89
C GLY A 445 -7.26 33.52 -28.43
N PRO A 446 -7.02 34.69 -29.06
CA PRO A 446 -6.89 34.81 -30.51
C PRO A 446 -5.62 34.16 -31.09
N VAL A 447 -4.51 34.18 -30.34
CA VAL A 447 -3.22 33.59 -30.76
C VAL A 447 -3.28 32.05 -30.76
N TYR A 448 -3.98 31.46 -29.79
CA TYR A 448 -4.21 30.01 -29.74
C TYR A 448 -5.05 29.52 -30.93
N GLY A 449 -6.07 30.28 -31.33
CA GLY A 449 -6.95 29.93 -32.45
C GLY A 449 -6.35 30.12 -33.84
N ARG A 450 -5.30 30.96 -33.99
CA ARG A 450 -4.70 31.30 -35.31
C ARG A 450 -3.35 30.62 -35.61
N HIS A 451 -2.62 30.16 -34.60
CA HIS A 451 -1.29 29.58 -34.78
C HIS A 451 -1.30 28.07 -34.50
N GLY A 452 -1.03 27.26 -35.52
CA GLY A 452 -1.20 25.80 -35.48
C GLY A 452 -0.27 25.02 -34.52
N HIS A 453 0.66 25.68 -33.81
CA HIS A 453 1.62 25.01 -32.91
C HIS A 453 1.85 25.78 -31.61
N LEU A 454 1.37 25.24 -30.49
CA LEU A 454 1.71 25.72 -29.14
C LEU A 454 2.76 24.81 -28.50
N ARG A 455 3.84 25.38 -27.99
CA ARG A 455 4.87 24.68 -27.22
C ARG A 455 4.63 24.87 -25.74
N LEU A 456 4.40 23.77 -25.04
CA LEU A 456 4.17 23.73 -23.61
C LEU A 456 5.38 23.12 -22.91
N THR A 457 6.00 23.86 -22.00
CA THR A 457 6.99 23.36 -21.06
C THR A 457 6.32 23.14 -19.72
N ILE A 458 6.41 21.93 -19.18
CA ILE A 458 5.86 21.59 -17.86
C ILE A 458 7.00 21.07 -17.00
N THR A 459 7.05 21.53 -15.76
CA THR A 459 7.81 20.93 -14.68
C THR A 459 6.84 20.39 -13.64
N ALA A 460 6.89 19.09 -13.40
CA ALA A 460 6.26 18.45 -12.27
C ALA A 460 7.31 18.20 -11.19
N VAL A 461 6.89 18.33 -9.93
CA VAL A 461 7.70 17.96 -8.79
C VAL A 461 6.98 16.90 -7.99
N GLU A 462 7.77 16.01 -7.42
CA GLU A 462 7.34 15.25 -6.27
C GLU A 462 7.54 16.12 -5.04
N ARG A 463 6.45 16.38 -4.31
CA ARG A 463 6.55 16.95 -2.98
C ARG A 463 6.54 15.81 -1.97
N ASP A 464 7.46 15.87 -1.04
CA ASP A 464 7.38 15.05 0.16
C ASP A 464 6.30 15.61 1.11
N THR A 465 6.06 14.88 2.20
CA THR A 465 5.11 15.24 3.26
C THR A 465 5.49 16.51 4.03
N THR A 466 6.64 17.15 3.76
CA THR A 466 7.03 18.46 4.31
C THR A 466 6.89 19.60 3.29
N GLY A 467 6.52 19.29 2.05
CA GLY A 467 6.41 20.26 0.96
C GLY A 467 7.72 20.55 0.22
N SER A 468 8.82 19.89 0.58
CA SER A 468 10.13 20.00 -0.10
C SER A 468 10.15 19.23 -1.43
N HIS A 469 11.01 19.66 -2.37
CA HIS A 469 11.08 19.09 -3.72
C HIS A 469 11.97 17.86 -3.76
N ALA A 470 11.37 16.68 -3.78
CA ALA A 470 12.09 15.41 -3.79
C ALA A 470 12.55 14.94 -5.18
N GLN A 471 11.75 15.19 -6.22
CA GLN A 471 12.13 14.92 -7.61
C GLN A 471 11.56 16.00 -8.50
N ARG A 472 12.33 16.45 -9.50
CA ARG A 472 11.88 17.42 -10.50
C ARG A 472 11.95 16.79 -11.88
N ARG A 473 10.82 16.76 -12.60
CA ARG A 473 10.75 16.27 -13.98
C ARG A 473 10.24 17.36 -14.90
N ARG A 474 10.92 17.55 -16.03
CA ARG A 474 10.54 18.51 -17.06
C ARG A 474 10.12 17.79 -18.34
N GLY A 475 9.01 18.22 -18.93
CA GLY A 475 8.49 17.75 -20.21
C GLY A 475 8.24 18.92 -21.16
N ASN A 476 8.50 18.70 -22.45
CA ASN A 476 8.17 19.63 -23.52
C ASN A 476 7.12 18.96 -24.43
N PHE A 477 6.02 19.66 -24.68
CA PHE A 477 4.90 19.17 -25.47
C PHE A 477 4.62 20.16 -26.60
N THR A 478 4.25 19.64 -27.77
CA THR A 478 3.76 20.47 -28.87
C THR A 478 2.29 20.13 -29.07
N LEU A 479 1.42 21.11 -28.90
CA LEU A 479 0.01 21.00 -29.23
C LEU A 479 -0.15 21.43 -30.68
N ARG A 480 -0.74 20.55 -31.47
CA ARG A 480 -1.18 20.85 -32.83
C ARG A 480 -2.69 21.04 -32.76
N HIS A 481 -3.17 22.12 -33.36
CA HIS A 481 -4.60 22.38 -33.50
C HIS A 481 -5.16 21.62 -34.70
#